data_AF-A0A3L7YGX4-F1
#
_entry.id   AF-A0A3L7YGX4-F1
#
_cell.length_a   1.000
_cell.length_b   1.000
_cell.length_c   1.000
_cell.angle_alpha   90.00
_cell.angle_beta   90.00
_cell.angle_gamma   90.00
#
_symmetry.space_group_name_H-M   'P 1'
#
loop_
_entity.id
_entity.type
_entity.pdbx_description
1 polymer ?
#
loop_
_entity_poly.entity_id
_entity_poly.type
_entity_poly.pdbx_seq_one_letter_code
_entity_poly.pdbx_strand_id
1 'polypeptide(L)'
;MKIVSPLLVALLALSALTLVACSGGAAKVVTFTHGAVTPTTIVLGTDGGAVGAVRTFHAEAAADDGTSGTFDATMVTTSVDEAAGLERRLTTIVFSVSDGADQLILSGSAVYPAAGSTIKTAATVIRPIIGGSGRWSGARGWAESTHEVDGSWTHAFHLEP
;
A
#
# COMPACT_ATOMS: atom_id res chain seq x y z
N MET A 1 42.74 -37.14 -53.20
CA MET A 1 43.20 -36.37 -52.03
C MET A 1 42.92 -34.90 -52.30
N LYS A 2 41.82 -34.36 -51.75
CA LYS A 2 41.42 -32.95 -51.94
C LYS A 2 41.24 -32.33 -50.56
N ILE A 3 42.02 -31.29 -50.30
CA ILE A 3 42.09 -30.51 -49.07
C ILE A 3 40.85 -29.62 -49.04
N VAL A 4 40.06 -29.69 -47.96
CA VAL A 4 38.91 -28.81 -47.72
C VAL A 4 39.34 -27.69 -46.78
N SER A 5 39.07 -26.45 -47.21
CA SER A 5 39.53 -25.17 -46.65
C SER A 5 38.87 -24.83 -45.29
N PRO A 6 39.55 -24.11 -44.35
CA PRO A 6 39.08 -23.89 -42.98
C PRO A 6 38.13 -22.66 -42.87
N LEU A 7 37.28 -22.44 -43.86
CA LEU A 7 36.41 -21.26 -43.93
C LEU A 7 34.93 -21.65 -43.80
N LEU A 8 34.59 -22.44 -42.78
CA LEU A 8 33.20 -22.78 -42.46
C LEU A 8 33.03 -23.11 -40.97
N VAL A 9 33.55 -22.25 -40.08
CA VAL A 9 33.31 -22.33 -38.62
C VAL A 9 32.72 -21.00 -38.11
N ALA A 10 31.81 -20.42 -38.88
CA ALA A 10 31.23 -19.10 -38.59
C ALA A 10 29.71 -19.12 -38.36
N LEU A 11 29.10 -20.27 -38.01
CA LEU A 11 27.63 -20.34 -37.94
C LEU A 11 27.02 -21.22 -36.84
N LEU A 12 27.69 -21.40 -35.70
CA LEU A 12 27.12 -22.16 -34.57
C LEU A 12 27.43 -21.55 -33.18
N ALA A 13 27.73 -20.26 -33.08
CA ALA A 13 27.63 -19.53 -31.80
C ALA A 13 26.15 -19.18 -31.57
N LEU A 14 25.41 -20.25 -31.24
CA LEU A 14 24.02 -20.31 -30.88
C LEU A 14 23.70 -19.21 -29.85
N SER A 15 22.88 -18.28 -30.32
CA SER A 15 22.04 -17.36 -29.56
C SER A 15 21.49 -17.98 -28.28
N ALA A 16 22.22 -17.86 -27.18
CA ALA A 16 21.66 -17.95 -25.83
C ALA A 16 20.96 -16.63 -25.51
N LEU A 17 19.90 -16.33 -26.26
CA LEU A 17 18.92 -15.34 -25.85
C LEU A 17 18.19 -15.98 -24.68
N THR A 18 18.64 -15.68 -23.46
CA THR A 18 17.89 -16.04 -22.25
C THR A 18 16.52 -15.41 -22.37
N LEU A 19 15.52 -16.21 -22.72
CA LEU A 19 14.14 -15.91 -22.44
C LEU A 19 14.06 -15.69 -20.93
N VAL A 20 14.10 -14.43 -20.51
CA VAL A 20 13.51 -14.03 -19.24
C VAL A 20 12.04 -14.36 -19.40
N ALA A 21 11.66 -15.54 -18.94
CA ALA A 21 10.27 -15.86 -18.71
C ALA A 21 9.79 -14.86 -17.66
N CYS A 22 9.11 -13.80 -18.10
CA CYS A 22 8.19 -13.08 -17.24
C CYS A 22 7.16 -14.12 -16.81
N SER A 23 7.41 -14.75 -15.66
CA SER A 23 6.36 -15.45 -14.93
C SER A 23 5.41 -14.36 -14.46
N GLY A 24 4.44 -14.02 -15.32
CA GLY A 24 3.28 -13.25 -14.91
C GLY A 24 2.50 -14.10 -13.92
N GLY A 25 2.91 -14.06 -12.65
CA GLY A 25 2.12 -14.58 -11.56
C GLY A 25 0.75 -13.91 -11.60
N ALA A 26 -0.32 -14.66 -11.35
CA ALA A 26 -1.63 -14.05 -11.20
C ALA A 26 -1.56 -13.00 -10.07
N ALA A 27 -2.13 -11.82 -10.30
CA ALA A 27 -2.22 -10.79 -9.27
C ALA A 27 -2.90 -11.38 -8.03
N LYS A 28 -2.20 -11.32 -6.88
CA LYS A 28 -2.72 -11.85 -5.62
C LYS A 28 -3.42 -10.72 -4.89
N VAL A 29 -4.69 -10.93 -4.52
CA VAL A 29 -5.41 -10.01 -3.65
C VAL A 29 -5.33 -10.52 -2.20
N VAL A 30 -4.98 -9.63 -1.28
CA VAL A 30 -5.03 -9.88 0.17
C VAL A 30 -5.94 -8.84 0.79
N THR A 31 -6.91 -9.26 1.60
CA THR A 31 -7.85 -8.31 2.22
C THR A 31 -7.65 -8.24 3.72
N PHE A 32 -7.71 -7.02 4.28
CA PHE A 32 -7.83 -6.78 5.71
C PHE A 32 -9.11 -6.03 6.03
N THR A 33 -9.69 -6.31 7.19
CA THR A 33 -10.86 -5.60 7.71
C THR A 33 -10.65 -5.18 9.16
N HIS A 34 -11.23 -4.04 9.55
CA HIS A 34 -11.28 -3.60 10.94
C HIS A 34 -12.52 -2.73 11.20
N GLY A 35 -12.85 -2.52 12.48
CA GLY A 35 -13.96 -1.65 12.89
C GLY A 35 -13.67 -0.15 12.73
N ALA A 36 -14.55 0.71 13.22
CA ALA A 36 -14.31 2.15 13.22
C ALA A 36 -13.08 2.54 14.06
N VAL A 37 -12.36 3.58 13.64
CA VAL A 37 -11.13 4.07 14.30
C VAL A 37 -11.26 5.51 14.78
N THR A 38 -10.67 5.81 15.94
CA THR A 38 -10.54 7.17 16.47
C THR A 38 -9.07 7.50 16.62
N PRO A 39 -8.56 8.59 16.00
CA PRO A 39 -7.15 8.92 16.12
C PRO A 39 -6.81 9.60 17.44
N THR A 40 -5.56 9.44 17.86
CA THR A 40 -4.89 10.45 18.70
C THR A 40 -4.35 11.55 17.80
N THR A 41 -4.69 12.81 18.08
CA THR A 41 -4.27 13.95 17.25
C THR A 41 -3.32 14.86 18.02
N ILE A 42 -2.19 15.18 17.38
CA ILE A 42 -1.20 16.15 17.87
C ILE A 42 -1.17 17.30 16.86
N VAL A 43 -1.44 18.51 17.33
CA VAL A 43 -1.30 19.73 16.52
C VAL A 43 0.05 20.35 16.84
N LEU A 44 0.84 20.60 15.80
CA LEU A 44 2.17 21.22 15.93
C LEU A 44 2.05 22.72 15.66
N GLY A 45 2.59 23.55 16.54
CA GLY A 45 2.61 25.02 16.41
C GLY A 45 1.62 25.76 17.31
N THR A 46 1.72 27.09 17.32
CA THR A 46 0.98 27.99 18.23
C THR A 46 -0.36 28.47 17.68
N ASP A 47 -0.60 28.30 16.39
CA ASP A 47 -1.67 29.02 15.68
C ASP A 47 -2.93 28.16 15.46
N GLY A 48 -2.98 26.96 16.03
CA GLY A 48 -4.13 26.06 15.92
C GLY A 48 -4.45 25.56 14.50
N GLY A 49 -3.58 25.86 13.52
CA GLY A 49 -3.76 25.47 12.13
C GLY A 49 -3.63 23.96 11.92
N ALA A 50 -4.42 23.41 10.99
CA ALA A 50 -4.43 21.97 10.73
C ALA A 50 -3.18 21.48 9.97
N VAL A 51 -2.45 22.33 9.24
CA VAL A 51 -1.20 21.94 8.55
C VAL A 51 -0.14 21.51 9.56
N GLY A 52 0.47 20.35 9.33
CA GLY A 52 1.42 19.75 10.27
C GLY A 52 0.77 18.97 11.41
N ALA A 53 -0.56 18.97 11.53
CA ALA A 53 -1.25 18.09 12.49
C ALA A 53 -1.00 16.63 12.15
N VAL A 54 -0.57 15.87 13.16
CA VAL A 54 -0.31 14.43 13.08
C VAL A 54 -1.44 13.68 13.75
N ARG A 55 -1.94 12.65 13.08
CA ARG A 55 -2.95 11.72 13.59
C ARG A 55 -2.38 10.32 13.60
N THR A 56 -2.44 9.64 14.74
CA THR A 56 -2.06 8.23 14.86
C THR A 56 -3.30 7.38 15.11
N PHE A 57 -3.36 6.22 14.46
CA PHE A 57 -4.47 5.28 14.57
C PHE A 57 -3.93 3.90 14.91
N HIS A 58 -4.74 3.15 15.66
CA HIS A 58 -4.49 1.76 15.98
C HIS A 58 -5.84 1.02 16.02
N ALA A 59 -5.88 -0.22 15.52
CA ALA A 59 -7.00 -1.14 15.67
C ALA A 59 -6.56 -2.59 15.52
N GLU A 60 -7.32 -3.50 16.11
CA GLU A 60 -7.32 -4.91 15.74
C GLU A 60 -7.89 -5.05 14.33
N ALA A 61 -7.26 -5.89 13.51
CA ALA A 61 -7.65 -6.18 12.14
C ALA A 61 -7.72 -7.70 11.92
N ALA A 62 -8.45 -8.11 10.88
CA ALA A 62 -8.51 -9.50 10.43
C ALA A 62 -8.17 -9.58 8.94
N ALA A 63 -7.28 -10.50 8.60
CA ALA A 63 -7.06 -10.89 7.21
C ALA A 63 -8.24 -11.75 6.68
N ASP A 64 -8.37 -11.85 5.36
CA ASP A 64 -9.41 -12.66 4.69
C ASP A 64 -9.40 -14.15 5.07
N ASP A 65 -8.24 -14.70 5.41
CA ASP A 65 -8.10 -16.07 5.93
C ASP A 65 -8.48 -16.23 7.41
N GLY A 66 -8.94 -15.15 8.05
CA GLY A 66 -9.31 -15.10 9.47
C GLY A 66 -8.13 -14.89 10.42
N THR A 67 -6.90 -14.72 9.91
CA THR A 67 -5.74 -14.42 10.73
C THR A 67 -5.92 -13.06 11.42
N SER A 68 -5.82 -13.05 12.76
CA SER A 68 -5.80 -11.82 13.54
C SER A 68 -4.51 -11.04 13.30
N GLY A 69 -4.64 -9.72 13.27
CA GLY A 69 -3.53 -8.80 13.05
C GLY A 69 -3.85 -7.40 13.59
N THR A 70 -2.99 -6.45 13.27
CA THR A 70 -3.17 -5.05 13.65
C THR A 70 -3.18 -4.15 12.42
N PHE A 71 -3.84 -3.02 12.58
CA PHE A 71 -3.78 -1.85 11.73
C PHE A 71 -3.15 -0.71 12.53
N ASP A 72 -2.06 -0.15 12.01
CA ASP A 72 -1.40 1.02 12.56
C ASP A 72 -1.22 2.07 11.47
N ALA A 73 -1.52 3.34 11.76
CA ALA A 73 -1.39 4.40 10.78
C ALA A 73 -0.88 5.70 11.37
N THR A 74 -0.10 6.43 10.58
CA THR A 74 0.24 7.83 10.82
C THR A 74 -0.23 8.67 9.63
N MET A 75 -0.89 9.77 9.93
CA MET A 75 -1.41 10.70 8.95
C MET A 75 -1.01 12.13 9.29
N VAL A 76 -0.50 12.87 8.31
CA VAL A 76 -0.05 14.26 8.46
C VAL A 76 -0.84 15.13 7.49
N THR A 77 -1.43 16.21 7.98
CA THR A 77 -2.05 17.22 7.12
C THR A 77 -0.96 18.06 6.44
N THR A 78 -0.99 18.11 5.11
CA THR A 78 0.02 18.82 4.30
C THR A 78 -0.50 20.13 3.71
N SER A 79 -1.81 20.26 3.52
CA SER A 79 -2.45 21.52 3.10
C SER A 79 -3.92 21.55 3.49
N VAL A 80 -4.48 22.76 3.58
CA VAL A 80 -5.89 23.02 3.89
C VAL A 80 -6.47 23.91 2.80
N ASP A 81 -7.66 23.56 2.33
CA ASP A 81 -8.55 24.41 1.55
C ASP A 81 -9.74 24.78 2.45
N GLU A 82 -9.61 25.92 3.12
CA GLU A 82 -10.60 26.41 4.08
C GLU A 82 -11.95 26.72 3.40
N ALA A 83 -11.92 27.21 2.17
CA ALA A 83 -13.13 27.56 1.43
C ALA A 83 -13.95 26.31 1.07
N ALA A 84 -13.27 25.20 0.73
CA ALA A 84 -13.91 23.92 0.45
C ALA A 84 -14.16 23.06 1.71
N GLY A 85 -13.56 23.41 2.86
CA GLY A 85 -13.57 22.58 4.06
C GLY A 85 -12.84 21.24 3.86
N LEU A 86 -11.76 21.26 3.07
CA LEU A 86 -11.00 20.07 2.68
C LEU A 86 -9.54 20.15 3.15
N GLU A 87 -8.97 19.00 3.46
CA GLU A 87 -7.55 18.84 3.78
C GLU A 87 -6.89 17.85 2.82
N ARG A 88 -5.65 18.15 2.44
CA ARG A 88 -4.75 17.15 1.86
C ARG A 88 -3.98 16.51 3.01
N ARG A 89 -4.01 15.19 3.08
CA ARG A 89 -3.27 14.45 4.11
C ARG A 89 -2.42 13.37 3.47
N LEU A 90 -1.16 13.27 3.92
CA LEU A 90 -0.27 12.16 3.64
C LEU A 90 -0.49 11.09 4.71
N THR A 91 -0.65 9.84 4.33
CA THR A 91 -0.89 8.73 5.27
C THR A 91 0.05 7.58 4.97
N THR A 92 0.64 7.00 6.01
CA THR A 92 1.31 5.70 5.98
C THR A 92 0.54 4.75 6.88
N ILE A 93 0.25 3.56 6.37
CA ILE A 93 -0.53 2.50 7.03
C ILE A 93 0.29 1.21 6.99
N VAL A 94 0.29 0.49 8.10
CA VAL A 94 0.89 -0.83 8.27
C VAL A 94 -0.19 -1.80 8.72
N PHE A 95 -0.32 -2.90 7.99
CA PHE A 95 -1.02 -4.09 8.47
C PHE A 95 0.00 -5.13 8.90
N SER A 96 -0.21 -5.73 10.07
CA SER A 96 0.71 -6.70 10.65
C SER A 96 -0.04 -7.96 11.07
N VAL A 97 0.50 -9.13 10.75
CA VAL A 97 0.08 -10.42 11.34
C VAL A 97 1.31 -11.17 11.85
N SER A 98 1.11 -12.35 12.44
CA SER A 98 2.22 -13.19 12.94
C SER A 98 3.11 -12.42 13.93
N ASP A 99 2.49 -11.72 14.89
CA ASP A 99 3.17 -10.88 15.88
C ASP A 99 4.11 -9.83 15.25
N GLY A 100 3.76 -9.31 14.07
CA GLY A 100 4.51 -8.28 13.36
C GLY A 100 5.58 -8.78 12.40
N ALA A 101 5.77 -10.10 12.25
CA ALA A 101 6.74 -10.64 11.31
C ALA A 101 6.32 -10.45 9.84
N ASP A 102 5.01 -10.59 9.58
CA ASP A 102 4.41 -10.44 8.27
C ASP A 102 3.71 -9.08 8.20
N GLN A 103 4.22 -8.16 7.37
CA GLN A 103 3.66 -6.82 7.23
C GLN A 103 3.39 -6.44 5.78
N LEU A 104 2.34 -5.64 5.58
CA LEU A 104 2.06 -4.91 4.35
C LEU A 104 1.97 -3.42 4.65
N ILE A 105 2.69 -2.62 3.87
CA ILE A 105 2.84 -1.19 4.09
C ILE A 105 2.36 -0.43 2.86
N LEU A 106 1.45 0.52 3.06
CA LEU A 106 0.98 1.43 2.02
C LEU A 106 1.15 2.88 2.45
N SER A 107 1.40 3.77 1.50
CA SER A 107 1.52 5.20 1.78
C SER A 107 1.01 6.03 0.61
N GLY A 108 0.54 7.24 0.86
CA GLY A 108 0.06 8.12 -0.20
C GLY A 108 -0.71 9.32 0.32
N SER A 109 -1.11 10.18 -0.61
CA SER A 109 -1.84 11.41 -0.30
C SER A 109 -3.29 11.36 -0.78
N ALA A 110 -4.23 11.83 0.03
CA ALA A 110 -5.64 11.88 -0.32
C ALA A 110 -6.33 13.14 0.23
N VAL A 111 -7.53 13.40 -0.27
CA VAL A 111 -8.39 14.52 0.18
C VAL A 111 -9.32 14.03 1.28
N TYR A 112 -9.44 14.81 2.33
CA TYR A 112 -10.25 14.52 3.51
C TYR A 112 -11.16 15.72 3.81
N PRO A 113 -12.36 15.48 4.36
CA PRO A 113 -13.10 16.55 5.03
C PRO A 113 -12.28 17.10 6.20
N ALA A 114 -12.18 18.42 6.34
CA ALA A 114 -11.44 19.05 7.44
C ALA A 114 -12.02 18.66 8.81
N ALA A 115 -13.36 18.66 8.91
CA ALA A 115 -14.07 18.25 10.13
C ALA A 115 -13.98 16.75 10.45
N GLY A 116 -13.50 15.92 9.51
CA GLY A 116 -13.43 14.47 9.64
C GLY A 116 -12.04 13.98 10.02
N SER A 117 -11.97 13.01 10.92
CA SER A 117 -10.73 12.31 11.26
C SER A 117 -10.24 11.38 10.14
N THR A 118 -11.15 10.89 9.30
CA THR A 118 -10.90 9.96 8.20
C THR A 118 -11.62 10.44 6.93
N ILE A 119 -11.53 9.69 5.82
CA ILE A 119 -12.36 9.99 4.63
C ILE A 119 -13.84 9.80 4.98
N LYS A 120 -14.74 10.37 4.17
CA LYS A 120 -16.18 10.12 4.33
C LYS A 120 -16.50 8.62 4.20
N THR A 121 -17.58 8.17 4.81
CA THR A 121 -18.12 6.82 4.57
C THR A 121 -18.58 6.67 3.11
N ALA A 122 -18.70 5.43 2.66
CA ALA A 122 -18.95 5.07 1.25
C ALA A 122 -17.94 5.71 0.28
N ALA A 123 -16.67 5.77 0.67
CA ALA A 123 -15.59 6.25 -0.18
C ALA A 123 -14.35 5.35 -0.10
N THR A 124 -13.63 5.32 -1.21
CA THR A 124 -12.42 4.52 -1.38
C THR A 124 -11.24 5.43 -1.71
N VAL A 125 -10.09 5.16 -1.11
CA VAL A 125 -8.81 5.77 -1.46
C VAL A 125 -7.87 4.68 -1.94
N ILE A 126 -7.21 4.93 -3.07
CA ILE A 126 -6.16 4.07 -3.61
C ILE A 126 -4.80 4.62 -3.17
N ARG A 127 -3.93 3.74 -2.66
CA ARG A 127 -2.55 4.09 -2.32
C ARG A 127 -1.57 3.04 -2.84
N PRO A 128 -0.35 3.43 -3.26
CA PRO A 128 0.69 2.47 -3.58
C PRO A 128 1.12 1.67 -2.34
N ILE A 129 1.44 0.40 -2.59
CA ILE A 129 2.15 -0.45 -1.64
C ILE A 129 3.62 -0.04 -1.71
N ILE A 130 4.19 0.33 -0.56
CA ILE A 130 5.58 0.79 -0.46
C ILE A 130 6.51 -0.28 0.11
N GLY A 131 5.96 -1.43 0.52
CA GLY A 131 6.75 -2.59 0.90
C GLY A 131 5.97 -3.59 1.75
N GLY A 132 6.70 -4.59 2.23
CA GLY A 132 6.22 -5.60 3.15
C GLY A 132 7.36 -6.44 3.70
N SER A 133 7.05 -7.29 4.67
CA SER A 133 7.99 -8.22 5.32
C SER A 133 7.40 -9.63 5.40
N GLY A 134 8.23 -10.60 5.80
CA GLY A 134 7.79 -11.99 5.98
C GLY A 134 7.21 -12.58 4.69
N ARG A 135 6.00 -13.13 4.76
CA ARG A 135 5.26 -13.69 3.62
C ARG A 135 4.95 -12.67 2.51
N TRP A 136 5.10 -11.37 2.80
CA TRP A 136 4.92 -10.26 1.85
C TRP A 136 6.23 -9.49 1.60
N SER A 137 7.37 -10.11 1.86
CA SER A 137 8.68 -9.52 1.55
C SER A 137 8.78 -9.12 0.08
N GLY A 138 9.15 -7.86 -0.17
CA GLY A 138 9.27 -7.30 -1.51
C GLY A 138 7.93 -6.94 -2.18
N ALA A 139 6.81 -6.96 -1.46
CA ALA A 139 5.49 -6.61 -1.99
C ALA A 139 5.47 -5.26 -2.70
N ARG A 140 4.79 -5.22 -3.84
CA ARG A 140 4.55 -4.07 -4.71
C ARG A 140 3.10 -4.07 -5.20
N GLY A 141 2.68 -2.96 -5.79
CA GLY A 141 1.34 -2.77 -6.32
C GLY A 141 0.61 -1.65 -5.60
N TRP A 142 -0.67 -1.85 -5.33
CA TRP A 142 -1.55 -0.82 -4.78
C TRP A 142 -2.63 -1.44 -3.90
N ALA A 143 -3.26 -0.62 -3.07
CA ALA A 143 -4.34 -1.04 -2.20
C ALA A 143 -5.51 -0.06 -2.24
N GLU A 144 -6.72 -0.60 -2.24
CA GLU A 144 -7.96 0.13 -1.99
C GLU A 144 -8.23 0.15 -0.49
N SER A 145 -8.52 1.32 0.06
CA SER A 145 -9.00 1.47 1.44
C SER A 145 -10.40 2.08 1.41
N THR A 146 -11.41 1.29 1.72
CA THR A 146 -12.82 1.68 1.70
C THR A 146 -13.30 1.92 3.12
N HIS A 147 -13.89 3.10 3.35
CA HIS A 147 -14.61 3.40 4.57
C HIS A 147 -16.08 3.05 4.34
N GLU A 148 -16.55 2.01 4.99
CA GLU A 148 -17.88 1.44 4.77
C GLU A 148 -18.98 2.33 5.35
N VAL A 149 -20.23 2.10 4.92
CA VAL A 149 -21.40 2.87 5.39
C VAL A 149 -21.61 2.72 6.90
N ASP A 150 -21.29 1.55 7.46
CA ASP A 150 -21.41 1.25 8.89
C ASP A 150 -20.21 1.75 9.73
N GLY A 151 -19.23 2.42 9.10
CA GLY A 151 -18.03 2.94 9.73
C GLY A 151 -16.89 1.93 9.86
N SER A 152 -17.08 0.68 9.45
CA SER A 152 -16.00 -0.30 9.32
C SER A 152 -15.12 -0.01 8.11
N TRP A 153 -14.04 -0.78 7.97
CA TRP A 153 -13.05 -0.59 6.92
C TRP A 153 -12.68 -1.89 6.23
N THR A 154 -12.51 -1.79 4.92
CA THR A 154 -11.98 -2.85 4.06
C THR A 154 -10.75 -2.35 3.33
N HIS A 155 -9.68 -3.14 3.34
CA HIS A 155 -8.43 -2.86 2.64
C HIS A 155 -8.06 -3.99 1.71
N ALA A 156 -8.15 -3.79 0.39
CA ALA A 156 -7.81 -4.79 -0.61
C ALA A 156 -6.45 -4.48 -1.24
N PHE A 157 -5.46 -5.34 -1.01
CA PHE A 157 -4.10 -5.22 -1.52
C PHE A 157 -3.95 -6.01 -2.81
N HIS A 158 -3.67 -5.31 -3.91
CA HIS A 158 -3.40 -5.91 -5.22
C HIS A 158 -1.88 -6.05 -5.37
N LEU A 159 -1.39 -7.26 -5.06
CA LEU A 159 0.03 -7.58 -5.11
C LEU A 159 0.46 -7.90 -6.53
N GLU A 160 1.51 -7.21 -6.97
CA GLU A 160 2.18 -7.49 -8.25
C GLU A 160 3.19 -8.65 -8.10
N PRO A 161 3.45 -9.40 -9.18
CA PRO A 161 4.43 -10.50 -9.20
C PRO A 161 5.88 -10.07 -8.97
#